data_AF-A0A9E5WH20-F1
#
_entry.id   AF-A0A9E5WH20-F1
#
_cell.length_a   1.000
_cell.length_b   1.000
_cell.length_c   1.000
_cell.angle_alpha   90.00
_cell.angle_beta   90.00
_cell.angle_gamma   90.00
#
_symmetry.space_group_name_H-M   'P 1'
#
loop_
_entity.id
_entity.type
_entity.pdbx_description
1 polymer ?
#
loop_
_entity_poly.entity_id
_entity_poly.type
_entity_poly.pdbx_seq_one_letter_code
_entity_poly.pdbx_strand_id
1 'polypeptide(L)'
;MRGLILTGALLAGTVPASGAPVCVVNFTDQDLLLMVDDLAGQRRVRLVTSGEELCLSASDAVNKAVVGVFASEDAIEGCSRLTRPGQVETLLDFMEFDNCRWADTDRNIP
;
A
#
# COMPACT_ATOMS: atom_id res chain seq x y z
N MET A 1 59.72 17.94 11.39
CA MET A 1 58.64 17.44 12.26
C MET A 1 57.58 16.80 11.37
N ARG A 2 57.32 15.50 11.54
CA ARG A 2 56.35 14.71 10.77
C ARG A 2 54.96 14.90 11.39
N GLY A 3 53.97 15.29 10.60
CA GLY A 3 52.57 15.48 11.03
C GLY A 3 51.64 14.52 10.28
N LEU A 4 50.86 13.77 11.07
CA LEU A 4 49.99 12.65 10.73
C LEU A 4 49.04 12.87 9.52
N ILE A 5 48.92 11.81 8.70
CA ILE A 5 47.82 11.61 7.75
C ILE A 5 46.60 11.13 8.56
N LEU A 6 45.51 11.90 8.59
CA LEU A 6 44.20 11.41 9.03
C LEU A 6 43.58 10.57 7.92
N THR A 7 43.66 9.25 8.04
CA THR A 7 42.90 8.31 7.20
C THR A 7 41.48 8.20 7.78
N GLY A 8 40.57 9.06 7.32
CA GLY A 8 39.15 8.96 7.64
C GLY A 8 38.52 7.82 6.84
N ALA A 9 38.17 6.72 7.51
CA ALA A 9 37.42 5.63 6.90
C ALA A 9 35.97 6.07 6.63
N LEU A 10 35.60 6.20 5.36
CA LEU A 10 34.21 6.35 4.94
C LEU A 10 33.50 4.99 5.11
N LEU A 11 32.68 4.88 6.15
CA LEU A 11 31.70 3.81 6.27
C LEU A 11 30.56 4.09 5.29
N ALA A 12 30.60 3.44 4.12
CA ALA A 12 29.46 3.37 3.21
C ALA A 12 28.38 2.50 3.86
N GLY A 13 27.50 3.12 4.65
CA GLY A 13 26.31 2.46 5.18
C GLY A 13 25.37 2.10 4.03
N THR A 14 25.24 0.81 3.73
CA THR A 14 24.16 0.32 2.86
C THR A 14 22.85 0.55 3.59
N VAL A 15 22.05 1.53 3.17
CA VAL A 15 20.65 1.63 3.60
C VAL A 15 19.97 0.39 3.02
N PRO A 16 19.42 -0.51 3.85
CA PRO A 16 18.64 -1.63 3.31
C PRO A 16 17.53 -1.03 2.45
N ALA A 17 17.35 -1.57 1.25
CA ALA A 17 16.22 -1.21 0.41
C ALA A 17 14.94 -1.66 1.13
N SER A 18 14.41 -0.78 1.98
CA SER A 18 13.07 -0.93 2.54
C SER A 18 12.12 -0.86 1.35
N GLY A 19 11.37 -1.93 1.11
CA GLY A 19 10.26 -1.92 0.16
C GLY A 19 9.33 -0.72 0.39
N ALA A 20 8.67 -0.27 -0.67
CA ALA A 20 7.65 0.76 -0.55
C ALA A 20 6.37 0.17 0.06
N PRO A 21 5.58 0.92 0.84
CA PRO A 21 4.33 0.42 1.42
C PRO A 21 3.25 0.27 0.35
N VAL A 22 2.24 -0.55 0.61
CA VAL A 22 1.01 -0.60 -0.18
C VAL A 22 -0.12 -0.12 0.71
N CYS A 23 -0.91 0.85 0.26
CA CYS A 23 -1.94 1.43 1.09
C CYS A 23 -3.26 1.66 0.34
N VAL A 24 -4.35 1.66 1.11
CA VAL A 24 -5.69 2.00 0.67
C VAL A 24 -6.39 2.87 1.69
N VAL A 25 -7.03 3.95 1.23
CA VAL A 25 -7.80 4.91 2.02
C VAL A 25 -9.29 4.68 1.78
N ASN A 26 -10.06 4.62 2.86
CA ASN A 26 -11.51 4.66 2.80
C ASN A 26 -11.99 6.11 2.82
N PHE A 27 -12.29 6.68 1.66
CA PHE A 27 -12.84 8.04 1.54
C PHE A 27 -14.38 8.03 1.35
N THR A 28 -15.03 6.92 1.69
CA THR A 28 -16.49 6.81 1.74
C THR A 28 -17.02 7.29 3.10
N ASP A 29 -18.35 7.32 3.26
CA ASP A 29 -19.04 7.57 4.53
C ASP A 29 -19.39 6.30 5.32
N GLN A 30 -18.90 5.13 4.87
CA GLN A 30 -19.18 3.82 5.46
C GLN A 30 -17.94 3.25 6.15
N ASP A 31 -18.14 2.45 7.21
CA ASP A 31 -17.07 1.61 7.76
C ASP A 31 -16.97 0.34 6.90
N LEU A 32 -15.78 0.09 6.33
CA LEU A 32 -15.59 -0.97 5.33
C LEU A 32 -14.44 -1.89 5.70
N LEU A 33 -14.55 -3.17 5.33
CA LEU A 33 -13.45 -4.11 5.48
C LEU A 33 -12.46 -3.91 4.33
N LEU A 34 -11.32 -3.29 4.62
CA LEU A 34 -10.25 -3.10 3.64
C LEU A 34 -9.25 -4.24 3.71
N MET A 35 -8.67 -4.53 2.56
CA MET A 35 -7.64 -5.53 2.36
C MET A 35 -6.49 -4.95 1.55
N VAL A 36 -5.27 -5.25 1.99
CA VAL A 36 -4.04 -5.01 1.23
C VAL A 36 -3.31 -6.34 1.12
N ASP A 37 -2.94 -6.71 -0.09
CA ASP A 37 -2.19 -7.92 -0.41
C ASP A 37 -1.04 -7.54 -1.34
N ASP A 38 0.19 -7.83 -0.91
CA ASP A 38 1.34 -7.51 -1.72
C ASP A 38 1.71 -8.57 -2.76
N LEU A 39 0.99 -9.69 -2.81
CA LEU A 39 1.25 -10.82 -3.70
C LEU A 39 2.62 -11.50 -3.48
N ALA A 40 3.40 -11.07 -2.48
CA ALA A 40 4.62 -11.71 -2.01
C ALA A 40 4.38 -12.55 -0.74
N GLY A 41 3.11 -12.62 -0.30
CA GLY A 41 2.66 -13.42 0.84
C GLY A 41 2.37 -12.58 2.09
N GLN A 42 2.52 -11.26 2.03
CA GLN A 42 2.03 -10.37 3.09
C GLN A 42 0.63 -9.86 2.75
N ARG A 43 -0.29 -10.08 3.67
CA ARG A 43 -1.68 -9.64 3.54
C ARG A 43 -2.18 -9.08 4.85
N ARG A 44 -2.93 -7.99 4.77
CA ARG A 44 -3.58 -7.36 5.91
C ARG A 44 -5.04 -7.08 5.59
N VAL A 45 -5.92 -7.36 6.54
CA VAL A 45 -7.35 -7.07 6.47
C VAL A 45 -7.77 -6.38 7.77
N ARG A 46 -8.60 -5.34 7.68
CA ARG A 46 -9.09 -4.59 8.85
C ARG A 46 -10.40 -3.88 8.52
N LEU A 47 -11.28 -3.73 9.51
CA LEU A 47 -12.38 -2.77 9.44
C LEU A 47 -11.80 -1.34 9.56
N VAL A 48 -12.04 -0.52 8.55
CA VAL A 48 -11.48 0.82 8.44
C VAL A 48 -12.61 1.82 8.38
N THR A 49 -12.59 2.77 9.31
CA THR A 49 -13.59 3.82 9.38
C THR A 49 -13.42 4.83 8.26
N SER A 50 -14.45 5.65 8.05
CA SER A 50 -14.39 6.77 7.09
C SER A 50 -13.18 7.68 7.36
N GLY A 51 -12.43 7.98 6.30
CA GLY A 51 -11.23 8.81 6.31
C GLY A 51 -9.94 8.12 6.76
N GLU A 52 -10.00 6.88 7.24
CA GLU A 52 -8.83 6.12 7.66
C GLU A 52 -8.17 5.34 6.51
N GLU A 53 -6.92 4.94 6.76
CA GLU A 53 -6.08 4.19 5.84
C GLU A 53 -5.70 2.81 6.40
N LEU A 54 -5.56 1.84 5.50
CA LEU A 54 -4.90 0.56 5.78
C LEU A 54 -3.64 0.47 4.93
N CYS A 55 -2.49 0.33 5.61
CA CYS A 55 -1.22 0.06 4.96
C CYS A 55 -0.66 -1.31 5.35
N LEU A 56 -0.03 -1.93 4.36
CA LEU A 56 1.01 -2.92 4.57
C LEU A 56 2.36 -2.18 4.57
N SER A 57 3.14 -2.37 5.63
CA SER A 57 4.51 -1.82 5.72
C SER A 57 5.39 -2.37 4.59
N ALA A 58 6.57 -1.79 4.40
CA ALA A 58 7.55 -2.13 3.35
C ALA A 58 7.33 -3.48 2.67
N SER A 59 6.82 -3.45 1.43
CA SER A 59 6.53 -4.66 0.68
C SER A 59 7.74 -5.09 -0.13
N ASP A 60 8.07 -6.38 -0.05
CA ASP A 60 9.08 -7.01 -0.91
C ASP A 60 8.54 -7.24 -2.34
N ALA A 61 7.26 -7.00 -2.57
CA ALA A 61 6.68 -7.02 -3.90
C ALA A 61 7.34 -5.95 -4.75
N VAL A 62 7.86 -6.35 -5.90
CA VAL A 62 8.71 -5.43 -6.68
C VAL A 62 7.85 -4.49 -7.54
N ASN A 63 6.65 -4.92 -7.95
CA ASN A 63 5.93 -4.24 -9.03
C ASN A 63 4.39 -4.27 -8.96
N LYS A 64 3.78 -5.11 -8.12
CA LYS A 64 2.33 -5.30 -8.12
C LYS A 64 1.85 -5.57 -6.72
N ALA A 65 0.67 -5.07 -6.42
CA ALA A 65 -0.10 -5.39 -5.23
C ALA A 65 -1.60 -5.32 -5.58
N VAL A 66 -2.43 -5.80 -4.66
CA VAL A 66 -3.88 -5.73 -4.74
C VAL A 66 -4.38 -5.02 -3.49
N VAL A 67 -5.31 -4.10 -3.69
CA VAL A 67 -6.18 -3.61 -2.61
C VAL A 67 -7.58 -4.11 -2.86
N GLY A 68 -8.35 -4.34 -1.81
CA GLY A 68 -9.76 -4.69 -1.95
C GLY A 68 -10.61 -4.20 -0.79
N VAL A 69 -11.92 -4.24 -1.03
CA VAL A 69 -12.95 -3.68 -0.16
C VAL A 69 -14.11 -4.64 -0.12
N PHE A 70 -14.62 -4.88 1.08
CA PHE A 70 -15.76 -5.75 1.34
C PHE A 70 -16.68 -5.07 2.35
N ALA A 71 -17.98 -5.37 2.26
CA ALA A 71 -18.96 -4.85 3.20
C ALA A 71 -18.77 -5.42 4.62
N SER A 72 -18.32 -6.67 4.74
CA SER A 72 -18.14 -7.37 6.02
C SER A 72 -17.21 -8.58 5.87
N GLU A 73 -16.85 -9.23 6.98
CA GLU A 73 -16.05 -10.47 6.97
C GLU A 73 -16.76 -11.65 6.28
N ASP A 74 -18.09 -11.69 6.34
CA ASP A 74 -18.91 -12.73 5.68
C ASP A 74 -19.23 -12.42 4.21
N ALA A 75 -18.78 -11.27 3.69
CA ALA A 75 -19.06 -10.89 2.32
C ALA A 75 -18.28 -11.79 1.35
N ILE A 76 -19.01 -12.47 0.47
CA ILE A 76 -18.42 -13.32 -0.57
C ILE A 76 -17.86 -12.46 -1.71
N GLU A 77 -18.57 -11.38 -2.04
CA GLU A 77 -18.24 -10.46 -3.12
C GLU A 77 -17.82 -9.11 -2.54
N GLY A 78 -16.95 -8.41 -3.27
CA GLY A 78 -16.44 -7.10 -2.92
C GLY A 78 -16.00 -6.37 -4.17
N CYS A 79 -14.97 -5.54 -4.04
CA CYS A 79 -14.25 -5.00 -5.19
C CYS A 79 -12.76 -5.03 -4.93
N SER A 80 -11.97 -5.09 -6.00
CA SER A 80 -10.51 -5.03 -5.90
C SER A 80 -9.89 -4.17 -6.98
N ARG A 81 -8.69 -3.66 -6.72
CA ARG A 81 -7.91 -2.89 -7.68
C ARG A 81 -6.45 -3.32 -7.64
N LEU A 82 -5.87 -3.48 -8.83
CA LEU A 82 -4.42 -3.63 -8.98
C LEU A 82 -3.73 -2.29 -8.73
N THR A 83 -2.69 -2.32 -7.91
CA THR A 83 -1.85 -1.17 -7.59
C THR A 83 -0.37 -1.56 -7.55
N ARG A 84 0.49 -0.67 -7.07
CA ARG A 84 1.92 -0.91 -6.91
C ARG A 84 2.41 -0.41 -5.54
N PRO A 85 3.48 -1.00 -5.00
CA PRO A 85 4.18 -0.42 -3.86
C PRO A 85 4.53 1.04 -4.09
N GLY A 86 4.34 1.87 -3.06
CA GLY A 86 4.53 3.32 -3.09
C GLY A 86 3.30 4.09 -3.58
N GLN A 87 2.26 3.41 -4.04
CA GLN A 87 0.99 4.01 -4.43
C GLN A 87 -0.05 3.85 -3.31
N VAL A 88 -0.86 4.90 -3.14
CA VAL A 88 -2.01 4.89 -2.24
C VAL A 88 -3.26 4.89 -3.10
N GLU A 89 -4.09 3.86 -2.95
CA GLU A 89 -5.40 3.82 -3.59
C GLU A 89 -6.44 4.51 -2.71
N THR A 90 -7.28 5.37 -3.29
CA THR A 90 -8.36 6.04 -2.55
C THR A 90 -9.71 5.55 -3.05
N LEU A 91 -10.50 4.95 -2.17
CA LEU A 91 -11.87 4.54 -2.45
C LEU A 91 -12.82 5.73 -2.24
N LEU A 92 -13.51 6.15 -3.30
CA LEU A 92 -14.44 7.30 -3.29
C LEU A 92 -15.91 6.90 -3.16
N ASP A 93 -16.24 5.67 -3.51
CA ASP A 93 -17.61 5.13 -3.44
C ASP A 93 -17.55 3.62 -3.34
N PHE A 94 -18.43 3.05 -2.53
CA PHE A 94 -18.56 1.61 -2.38
C PHE A 94 -20.00 1.20 -2.68
N MET A 95 -20.13 0.34 -3.68
CA MET A 95 -21.34 -0.40 -3.98
C MET A 95 -20.97 -1.87 -4.07
N GLU A 96 -21.82 -2.74 -3.52
CA GLU A 96 -21.61 -4.19 -3.58
C GLU A 96 -21.47 -4.69 -5.04
N PHE A 97 -20.76 -5.79 -5.23
CA PHE A 97 -20.52 -6.47 -6.52
C PHE A 97 -19.69 -5.67 -7.54
N ASP A 98 -18.38 -5.53 -7.31
CA ASP A 98 -17.39 -4.90 -8.21
C ASP A 98 -17.67 -3.45 -8.64
N ASN A 99 -18.61 -2.75 -8.00
CA ASN A 99 -19.07 -1.41 -8.39
C ASN A 99 -18.38 -0.26 -7.64
N CYS A 100 -17.13 -0.45 -7.24
CA CYS A 100 -16.39 0.58 -6.51
C CYS A 100 -15.92 1.71 -7.42
N ARG A 101 -16.05 2.95 -6.94
CA ARG A 101 -15.41 4.11 -7.55
C ARG A 101 -14.12 4.40 -6.81
N TRP A 102 -13.02 4.35 -7.55
CA TRP A 102 -11.71 4.70 -7.04
C TRP A 102 -11.30 6.08 -7.56
N ALA A 103 -10.45 6.78 -6.83
CA ALA A 103 -9.80 7.98 -7.35
C ALA A 103 -8.92 7.60 -8.54
N ASP A 104 -8.95 8.42 -9.59
CA ASP A 104 -8.06 8.25 -10.72
C ASP A 104 -6.63 8.59 -10.28
N THR A 105 -5.81 7.55 -10.17
CA THR A 105 -4.36 7.66 -10.06
C THR A 105 -3.84 7.70 -11.48
N ASP A 106 -3.71 8.88 -12.06
CA ASP A 106 -3.51 9.00 -13.49
C ASP A 106 -2.32 8.13 -13.98
N ARG A 107 -2.62 7.35 -15.02
CA ARG A 107 -1.81 6.23 -15.52
C ARG A 107 -0.58 6.75 -16.23
N ASN A 108 0.57 6.77 -15.57
CA ASN A 108 1.84 6.76 -16.30
C ASN A 108 2.19 5.31 -16.69
N ILE A 109 1.51 4.82 -17.74
CA ILE A 109 1.96 3.66 -18.52
C ILE A 109 2.95 4.23 -19.55
N PRO A 110 4.26 3.89 -19.50
CA PRO A 110 5.20 4.29 -20.55
C PRO A 110 4.82 3.71 -21.91
#